data_AF-A0A8H5B0M1-F1
#
_entry.id   AF-A0A8H5B0M1-F1
#
_cell.length_a   1.000
_cell.length_b   1.000
_cell.length_c   1.000
_cell.angle_alpha   90.00
_cell.angle_beta   90.00
_cell.angle_gamma   90.00
#
_symmetry.space_group_name_H-M   'P 1'
#
loop_
_entity.id
_entity.type
_entity.pdbx_description
1 polymer ?
#
loop_
_entity_poly.entity_id
_entity_poly.type
_entity_poly.pdbx_seq_one_letter_code
_entity_poly.pdbx_strand_id
1 'polypeptide(L)'
;MGMSHQIDALNLGFGPPGLRFALRNVTRTVNADWFNNGGPGTPQQDAMKASLRQGGPSVLNIYSVNFSGTWSSLLGYSTFPQTYTSAPTDDGIVILFTTLPGGPLASYNQGKTGVHETGHWVGLYHTFQGSCFEPGDYVADTQPEATPSEGCMEGRATCVVGDVLEGEVDPIREFAFNF
;
A
#
# COMPACT_ATOMS: atom_id res chain seq x y z
N MET A 1 -8.13 10.77 -13.79
CA MET A 1 -6.96 10.74 -12.88
C MET A 1 -7.21 11.65 -11.70
N GLY A 2 -7.10 11.13 -10.48
CA GLY A 2 -7.26 11.97 -9.29
C GLY A 2 -7.64 11.17 -8.04
N MET A 3 -7.62 11.86 -6.90
CA MET A 3 -7.86 11.25 -5.59
C MET A 3 -9.28 10.71 -5.42
N SER A 4 -10.29 11.30 -6.08
CA SER A 4 -11.67 10.77 -6.03
C SER A 4 -11.75 9.33 -6.54
N HIS A 5 -11.16 9.04 -7.70
CA HIS A 5 -11.14 7.69 -8.26
C HIS A 5 -10.30 6.73 -7.41
N GLN A 6 -9.30 7.24 -6.69
CA GLN A 6 -8.53 6.42 -5.74
C GLN A 6 -9.42 5.92 -4.60
N ILE A 7 -10.37 6.73 -4.13
CA ILE A 7 -11.35 6.31 -3.11
C ILE A 7 -12.30 5.24 -3.67
N ASP A 8 -12.68 5.32 -4.95
CA ASP A 8 -13.47 4.27 -5.59
C ASP A 8 -12.69 2.94 -5.63
N ALA A 9 -11.39 2.98 -5.95
CA ALA A 9 -10.52 1.81 -5.92
C ALA A 9 -10.39 1.22 -4.49
N LEU A 10 -10.26 2.07 -3.46
CA LEU A 10 -10.27 1.61 -2.06
C LEU A 10 -11.59 0.91 -1.71
N ASN A 11 -12.74 1.52 -2.03
CA ASN A 11 -14.04 0.94 -1.73
C ASN A 11 -14.32 -0.36 -2.52
N LEU A 12 -13.73 -0.52 -3.71
CA LEU A 12 -13.78 -1.77 -4.45
C LEU A 12 -12.95 -2.86 -3.76
N GLY A 13 -11.71 -2.56 -3.36
CA GLY A 13 -10.80 -3.53 -2.73
C GLY A 13 -11.23 -3.93 -1.31
N PHE A 14 -11.70 -2.97 -0.51
CA PHE A 14 -12.12 -3.17 0.88
C PHE A 14 -13.62 -3.43 1.05
N GLY A 15 -14.37 -3.48 -0.05
CA GLY A 15 -15.81 -3.79 -0.05
C GLY A 15 -16.14 -5.16 0.59
N PRO A 16 -15.52 -6.27 0.16
CA PRO A 16 -15.75 -7.59 0.73
C PRO A 16 -15.49 -7.70 2.26
N PRO A 17 -14.37 -7.17 2.81
CA PRO A 17 -14.15 -7.16 4.27
C PRO A 17 -15.04 -6.13 5.01
N GLY A 18 -15.86 -5.35 4.31
CA GLY A 18 -16.83 -4.44 4.89
C GLY A 18 -16.28 -3.08 5.33
N LEU A 19 -15.02 -2.77 5.01
CA LEU A 19 -14.42 -1.47 5.30
C LEU A 19 -14.74 -0.47 4.18
N ARG A 20 -15.16 0.74 4.55
CA ARG A 20 -15.57 1.78 3.60
C ARG A 20 -14.87 3.08 3.88
N PHE A 21 -14.48 3.77 2.81
CA PHE A 21 -13.80 5.05 2.84
C PHE A 21 -14.70 6.12 2.24
N ALA A 22 -14.87 7.22 2.97
CA ALA A 22 -15.58 8.40 2.50
C ALA A 22 -14.61 9.55 2.29
N LEU A 23 -14.58 10.12 1.08
CA LEU A 23 -13.73 11.26 0.77
C LEU A 23 -14.17 12.47 1.60
N ARG A 24 -13.27 12.99 2.45
CA ARG A 24 -13.52 14.18 3.28
C ARG A 24 -13.14 15.47 2.58
N ASN A 25 -11.95 15.51 1.99
CA ASN A 25 -11.46 16.63 1.21
C ASN A 25 -10.35 16.19 0.25
N VAL A 26 -10.05 17.06 -0.71
CA VAL A 26 -8.85 16.95 -1.56
C VAL A 26 -8.19 18.31 -1.54
N THR A 27 -6.94 18.37 -1.11
CA THR A 27 -6.11 19.58 -1.14
C THR A 27 -4.99 19.41 -2.16
N ARG A 28 -4.40 20.53 -2.58
CA ARG A 28 -3.22 20.55 -3.45
C ARG A 28 -2.23 21.54 -2.88
N THR A 29 -1.03 21.06 -2.61
CA THR A 29 0.09 21.88 -2.11
C THR A 29 1.18 21.89 -3.16
N VAL A 30 1.62 23.08 -3.57
CA VAL A 30 2.72 23.23 -4.52
C VAL A 30 4.02 23.36 -3.72
N ASN A 31 4.73 22.25 -3.58
CA ASN A 31 6.06 22.21 -2.99
C ASN A 31 6.92 21.19 -3.74
N ALA A 32 7.87 21.66 -4.55
CA ALA A 32 8.68 20.82 -5.40
C ALA A 32 9.66 19.93 -4.62
N ASP A 33 10.10 20.37 -3.43
CA ASP A 33 11.02 19.59 -2.60
C ASP A 33 10.29 18.40 -1.98
N TRP A 34 9.13 18.64 -1.34
CA TRP A 34 8.29 17.54 -0.83
C TRP A 34 7.86 16.59 -1.94
N PHE A 35 7.48 17.14 -3.09
CA PHE A 35 7.01 16.34 -4.20
C PHE A 35 8.08 15.42 -4.76
N ASN A 36 9.36 15.81 -4.81
CA ASN A 36 10.41 14.96 -5.41
C ASN A 36 11.24 14.18 -4.38
N ASN A 37 11.26 14.62 -3.11
CA ASN A 37 12.16 14.11 -2.07
C ASN A 37 11.43 13.59 -0.81
N GLY A 38 10.10 13.56 -0.80
CA GLY A 38 9.27 13.02 0.29
C GLY A 38 9.24 11.48 0.35
N GLY A 39 10.40 10.83 0.35
CA GLY A 39 10.53 9.39 0.55
C GLY A 39 10.44 8.97 2.03
N PRO A 40 10.41 7.66 2.31
CA PRO A 40 10.34 7.13 3.67
C PRO A 40 11.45 7.66 4.58
N GLY A 41 11.07 8.20 5.74
CA GLY A 41 12.01 8.66 6.77
C GLY A 41 12.87 9.88 6.39
N THR A 42 12.50 10.62 5.34
CA THR A 42 13.19 11.85 4.98
C THR A 42 12.67 13.05 5.77
N PRO A 43 13.49 14.09 6.00
CA PRO A 43 13.01 15.36 6.58
C PRO A 43 11.87 15.99 5.78
N GLN A 44 11.82 15.76 4.46
CA GLN A 44 10.78 16.24 3.57
C GLN A 44 9.44 15.54 3.82
N GLN A 45 9.45 14.22 4.04
CA GLN A 45 8.26 13.51 4.49
C GLN A 45 7.77 14.11 5.81
N ASP A 46 8.65 14.26 6.79
CA ASP A 46 8.27 14.71 8.12
C ASP A 46 7.66 16.10 8.08
N ALA A 47 8.28 17.02 7.35
CA ALA A 47 7.75 18.37 7.14
C ALA A 47 6.41 18.36 6.39
N MET A 48 6.27 17.54 5.34
CA MET A 48 5.04 17.41 4.58
C MET A 48 3.89 16.90 5.47
N LYS A 49 4.09 15.79 6.17
CA LYS A 49 3.06 15.17 7.00
C LYS A 49 2.73 16.03 8.23
N ALA A 50 3.72 16.64 8.88
CA ALA A 50 3.49 17.58 9.98
C ALA A 50 2.65 18.79 9.54
N SER A 51 2.83 19.26 8.30
CA SER A 51 2.09 20.42 7.79
C SER A 51 0.69 20.08 7.26
N LEU A 52 0.48 18.87 6.75
CA LEU A 52 -0.70 18.56 5.93
C LEU A 52 -1.66 17.53 6.53
N ARG A 53 -1.20 16.72 7.50
CA ARG A 53 -2.02 15.68 8.13
C ARG A 53 -3.25 16.28 8.80
N GLN A 54 -4.39 15.63 8.61
CA GLN A 54 -5.67 16.03 9.20
C GLN A 54 -6.34 14.87 9.92
N GLY A 55 -7.04 15.18 11.01
CA GLY A 55 -7.81 14.21 11.79
C GLY A 55 -6.96 13.37 12.75
N GLY A 56 -7.58 12.28 13.23
CA GLY A 56 -6.98 11.34 14.19
C GLY A 56 -6.79 9.95 13.58
N PRO A 57 -6.72 8.88 14.40
CA PRO A 57 -6.42 7.53 13.94
C PRO A 57 -7.52 6.91 13.04
N SER A 58 -8.72 7.50 13.01
CA SER A 58 -9.81 7.06 12.13
C SER A 58 -9.81 7.75 10.76
N VAL A 59 -8.81 8.59 10.46
CA VAL A 59 -8.72 9.35 9.22
C VAL A 59 -7.45 8.96 8.46
N LEU A 60 -7.64 8.24 7.35
CA LEU A 60 -6.58 7.93 6.41
C LEU A 60 -6.18 9.20 5.63
N ASN A 61 -4.92 9.60 5.76
CA ASN A 61 -4.31 10.65 4.94
C ASN A 61 -3.54 9.99 3.79
N ILE A 62 -3.82 10.41 2.55
CA ILE A 62 -3.19 9.90 1.32
C ILE A 62 -2.44 11.03 0.65
N TYR A 63 -1.12 10.89 0.50
CA TYR A 63 -0.26 11.85 -0.20
C TYR A 63 0.18 11.27 -1.53
N SER A 64 0.20 12.10 -2.59
CA SER A 64 0.76 11.71 -3.88
C SER A 64 2.02 12.51 -4.17
N VAL A 65 3.14 11.84 -4.37
CA VAL A 65 4.45 12.44 -4.64
C VAL A 65 5.09 11.82 -5.87
N ASN A 66 6.22 12.37 -6.29
CA ASN A 66 7.14 11.75 -7.22
C ASN A 66 8.34 11.19 -6.44
N PHE A 67 8.60 9.90 -6.55
CA PHE A 67 9.79 9.33 -5.96
C PHE A 67 10.99 9.52 -6.87
N SER A 68 12.10 9.98 -6.32
CA SER A 68 13.34 10.22 -7.06
C SER A 68 14.55 9.74 -6.28
N GLY A 69 15.72 9.72 -6.94
CA GLY A 69 16.97 9.27 -6.34
C GLY A 69 16.87 7.83 -5.82
N THR A 70 17.24 7.64 -4.55
CA THR A 70 17.22 6.34 -3.85
C THR A 70 15.85 5.66 -3.89
N TRP A 71 14.76 6.41 -4.00
CA TRP A 71 13.39 5.90 -3.96
C TRP A 71 12.75 5.73 -5.33
N SER A 72 13.50 5.91 -6.43
CA SER A 72 12.94 5.97 -7.79
C SER A 72 12.18 4.72 -8.27
N SER A 73 12.40 3.55 -7.65
CA SER A 73 11.64 2.33 -7.92
C SER A 73 10.42 2.14 -7.03
N LEU A 74 10.25 2.96 -6.00
CA LEU A 74 9.15 2.84 -5.05
C LEU A 74 7.84 3.27 -5.70
N LEU A 75 6.76 2.52 -5.44
CA LEU A 75 5.42 2.87 -5.91
C LEU A 75 4.55 3.45 -4.79
N GLY A 76 4.82 3.11 -3.54
CA GLY A 76 4.16 3.66 -2.37
C GLY A 76 4.84 3.22 -1.07
N TYR A 77 4.39 3.79 0.04
CA TYR A 77 4.70 3.31 1.38
C TYR A 77 3.63 3.71 2.38
N SER A 78 3.59 3.00 3.51
CA SER A 78 2.60 3.17 4.58
C SER A 78 3.24 3.12 5.95
N THR A 79 2.60 3.76 6.92
CA THR A 79 2.75 3.41 8.35
C THR A 79 1.84 2.25 8.73
N PHE A 80 2.20 1.52 9.79
CA PHE A 80 1.32 0.50 10.38
C PHE A 80 0.54 1.02 11.61
N PRO A 81 -0.62 0.45 11.97
CA PRO A 81 -1.40 0.87 13.14
C PRO A 81 -0.59 0.92 14.44
N GLN A 82 0.28 -0.06 14.67
CA GLN A 82 1.11 -0.13 15.88
C GLN A 82 2.07 1.04 16.04
N THR A 83 2.41 1.74 14.95
CA THR A 83 3.31 2.90 15.00
C THR A 83 2.62 4.18 15.44
N TYR A 84 1.28 4.22 15.38
CA TYR A 84 0.49 5.43 15.62
C TYR A 84 0.75 6.04 17.01
N THR A 85 0.84 5.22 18.05
CA THR A 85 1.03 5.69 19.42
C THR A 85 2.35 6.44 19.61
N SER A 86 3.42 6.01 18.93
CA SER A 86 4.74 6.63 19.01
C SER A 86 4.97 7.74 18.00
N ALA A 87 4.30 7.69 16.84
CA ALA A 87 4.53 8.61 15.72
C ALA A 87 3.21 9.03 15.04
N PRO A 88 2.27 9.66 15.77
CA PRO A 88 0.93 9.95 15.24
C PRO A 88 0.93 10.96 14.08
N THR A 89 1.98 11.77 13.94
CA THR A 89 2.14 12.72 12.83
C THR A 89 2.56 12.04 11.52
N ASP A 90 3.21 10.88 11.59
CA ASP A 90 3.65 10.13 10.42
C ASP A 90 2.51 9.29 9.81
N ASP A 91 1.42 9.10 10.54
CA ASP A 91 0.31 8.23 10.13
C ASP A 91 -0.31 8.59 8.77
N GLY A 92 -0.40 7.58 7.90
CA GLY A 92 -1.02 7.63 6.57
C GLY A 92 -0.19 6.92 5.51
N ILE A 93 -0.60 7.08 4.25
CA ILE A 93 0.06 6.46 3.09
C ILE A 93 0.60 7.53 2.13
N VAL A 94 1.68 7.21 1.43
CA VAL A 94 2.24 8.03 0.36
C VAL A 94 2.38 7.16 -0.88
N ILE A 95 1.85 7.63 -2.01
CA ILE A 95 1.84 6.89 -3.28
C ILE A 95 2.53 7.68 -4.38
N LEU A 96 3.14 6.97 -5.33
CA LEU A 96 3.69 7.54 -6.54
C LEU A 96 2.52 8.06 -7.39
N PHE A 97 2.53 9.35 -7.73
CA PHE A 97 1.41 10.01 -8.41
C PHE A 97 1.03 9.33 -9.75
N THR A 98 1.97 8.64 -10.40
CA THR A 98 1.73 7.96 -11.67
C THR A 98 0.90 6.68 -11.55
N THR A 99 0.75 6.14 -10.33
CA THR A 99 -0.05 4.93 -10.00
C THR A 99 -1.51 5.24 -9.70
N LEU A 100 -1.88 6.53 -9.57
CA LEU A 100 -3.27 6.94 -9.40
C LEU A 100 -4.14 6.40 -10.54
N PRO A 101 -5.45 6.14 -10.31
CA PRO A 101 -6.36 5.66 -11.34
C PRO A 101 -6.33 6.52 -12.62
N GLY A 102 -5.98 5.92 -13.75
CA GLY A 102 -5.79 6.60 -15.03
C GLY A 102 -4.48 7.40 -15.17
N GLY A 103 -3.52 7.17 -14.26
CA GLY A 103 -2.14 7.63 -14.29
C GLY A 103 -1.33 7.12 -15.49
N PRO A 104 -0.15 7.71 -15.78
CA PRO A 104 0.68 7.33 -16.92
C PRO A 104 1.43 5.99 -16.76
N LEU A 105 1.53 5.42 -15.55
CA LEU A 105 2.22 4.15 -15.34
C LEU A 105 1.28 2.97 -15.60
N ALA A 106 1.16 2.55 -16.86
CA ALA A 106 0.10 1.65 -17.35
C ALA A 106 -0.12 0.36 -16.53
N SER A 107 0.95 -0.29 -16.03
CA SER A 107 0.81 -1.53 -15.24
C SER A 107 0.30 -1.31 -13.81
N TYR A 108 0.35 -0.07 -13.31
CA TYR A 108 0.05 0.27 -11.91
C TYR A 108 -1.01 1.38 -11.77
N ASN A 109 -1.60 1.85 -12.87
CA ASN A 109 -2.50 3.00 -12.90
C ASN A 109 -3.98 2.66 -12.61
N GLN A 110 -4.25 1.58 -11.90
CA GLN A 110 -5.60 1.15 -11.50
C GLN A 110 -5.93 1.53 -10.06
N GLY A 111 -5.02 2.22 -9.36
CA GLY A 111 -5.17 2.58 -7.94
C GLY A 111 -4.87 1.45 -6.95
N LYS A 112 -4.42 0.29 -7.44
CA LYS A 112 -4.06 -0.85 -6.59
C LYS A 112 -2.91 -0.53 -5.63
N THR A 113 -2.02 0.40 -6.00
CA THR A 113 -0.99 0.89 -5.08
C THR A 113 -1.59 1.51 -3.83
N GLY A 114 -2.55 2.43 -3.97
CA GLY A 114 -3.23 2.99 -2.80
C GLY A 114 -3.98 1.94 -1.98
N VAL A 115 -4.54 0.90 -2.63
CA VAL A 115 -5.19 -0.22 -1.92
C VAL A 115 -4.18 -1.02 -1.11
N HIS A 116 -3.04 -1.38 -1.70
CA HIS A 116 -1.94 -2.09 -1.04
C HIS A 116 -1.44 -1.34 0.18
N GLU A 117 -1.06 -0.07 0.02
CA GLU A 117 -0.56 0.74 1.13
C GLU A 117 -1.62 0.91 2.23
N THR A 118 -2.89 1.04 1.84
CA THR A 118 -3.98 1.09 2.82
C THR A 118 -4.12 -0.23 3.59
N GLY A 119 -3.78 -1.37 2.96
CA GLY A 119 -3.68 -2.67 3.63
C GLY A 119 -2.72 -2.65 4.80
N HIS A 120 -1.50 -2.13 4.60
CA HIS A 120 -0.54 -1.90 5.68
C HIS A 120 -1.05 -0.92 6.73
N TRP A 121 -1.70 0.17 6.30
CA TRP A 121 -2.30 1.13 7.21
C TRP A 121 -3.37 0.53 8.12
N VAL A 122 -4.09 -0.51 7.68
CA VAL A 122 -5.04 -1.27 8.50
C VAL A 122 -4.44 -2.51 9.18
N GLY A 123 -3.14 -2.77 9.00
CA GLY A 123 -2.39 -3.79 9.73
C GLY A 123 -2.07 -5.08 8.98
N LEU A 124 -2.33 -5.16 7.67
CA LEU A 124 -1.96 -6.32 6.86
C LEU A 124 -0.48 -6.30 6.52
N TYR A 125 0.20 -7.44 6.69
CA TYR A 125 1.56 -7.63 6.20
C TYR A 125 1.56 -7.99 4.71
N HIS A 126 2.75 -7.98 4.11
CA HIS A 126 2.94 -8.67 2.83
C HIS A 126 2.67 -10.16 3.00
N THR A 127 2.15 -10.78 1.97
CA THR A 127 1.79 -12.21 1.95
C THR A 127 3.00 -13.14 1.91
N PHE A 128 4.10 -12.63 1.39
CA PHE A 128 5.42 -13.26 1.45
C PHE A 128 6.18 -12.92 2.74
N GLN A 129 5.54 -12.25 3.70
CA GLN A 129 6.13 -12.02 5.02
C GLN A 129 6.42 -13.37 5.67
N GLY A 130 7.63 -13.54 6.20
CA GLY A 130 8.03 -14.84 6.78
C GLY A 130 8.32 -15.93 5.74
N SER A 131 8.16 -15.65 4.43
CA SER A 131 8.39 -16.62 3.36
C SER A 131 7.51 -17.88 3.55
N CYS A 132 8.04 -19.07 3.31
CA CYS A 132 7.33 -20.34 3.52
C CYS A 132 7.23 -20.77 4.99
N PHE A 133 7.44 -19.87 5.95
CA PHE A 133 7.51 -20.22 7.37
C PHE A 133 6.48 -19.47 8.20
N GLU A 134 5.85 -20.21 9.11
CA GLU A 134 4.99 -19.64 10.15
C GLU A 134 5.73 -18.63 11.03
N PRO A 135 5.07 -17.56 11.47
CA PRO A 135 3.63 -17.28 11.33
C PRO A 135 3.23 -16.55 10.03
N GLY A 136 4.13 -16.44 9.05
CA GLY A 136 3.84 -15.79 7.77
C GLY A 136 3.46 -14.31 7.89
N ASP A 137 2.36 -13.95 7.22
CA ASP A 137 1.69 -12.65 7.28
C ASP A 137 0.70 -12.51 8.45
N TYR A 138 0.62 -13.54 9.30
CA TYR A 138 -0.31 -13.67 10.43
C TYR A 138 -1.79 -13.80 10.04
N VAL A 139 -2.09 -14.18 8.80
CA VAL A 139 -3.44 -14.43 8.29
C VAL A 139 -3.57 -15.89 7.88
N ALA A 140 -4.33 -16.67 8.67
CA ALA A 140 -4.34 -18.13 8.58
C ALA A 140 -4.89 -18.69 7.25
N ASP A 141 -5.66 -17.90 6.49
CA ASP A 141 -6.18 -18.27 5.17
C ASP A 141 -5.36 -17.69 4.00
N THR A 142 -4.28 -16.95 4.27
CA THR A 142 -3.27 -16.61 3.26
C THR A 142 -2.30 -17.79 3.10
N GLN A 143 -2.23 -18.37 1.90
CA GLN A 143 -1.23 -19.40 1.63
C GLN A 143 0.19 -18.81 1.64
N PRO A 144 1.19 -19.52 2.21
CA PRO A 144 2.56 -19.04 2.26
C PRO A 144 3.14 -18.79 0.87
N GLU A 145 3.79 -17.63 0.71
CA GLU A 145 4.47 -17.24 -0.52
C GLU A 145 5.95 -16.96 -0.21
N ALA A 146 6.88 -17.49 -0.99
CA ALA A 146 8.31 -17.35 -0.66
C ALA A 146 8.86 -15.95 -1.00
N THR A 147 8.31 -15.33 -2.04
CA THR A 147 8.83 -14.11 -2.68
C THR A 147 7.68 -13.32 -3.32
N PRO A 148 7.75 -11.98 -3.46
CA PRO A 148 6.72 -11.20 -4.13
C PRO A 148 6.45 -11.70 -5.56
N SER A 149 5.20 -11.64 -5.99
CA SER A 149 4.80 -11.86 -7.38
C SER A 149 4.92 -10.57 -8.20
N GLU A 150 5.17 -10.68 -9.51
CA GLU A 150 5.11 -9.54 -10.43
C GLU A 150 4.09 -9.80 -11.54
N GLY A 151 3.25 -8.81 -11.85
CA GLY A 151 2.23 -8.96 -12.89
C GLY A 151 1.18 -10.01 -12.51
N CYS A 152 0.87 -10.93 -13.42
CA CYS A 152 -0.17 -11.96 -13.24
C CYS A 152 0.41 -13.35 -13.50
N MET A 153 1.19 -13.87 -12.55
CA MET A 153 1.86 -15.18 -12.65
C MET A 153 0.92 -16.33 -12.28
N GLU A 154 -0.11 -16.57 -13.09
CA GLU A 154 -1.09 -17.64 -12.81
C GLU A 154 -0.45 -19.01 -12.62
N GLY A 155 -0.88 -19.74 -11.58
CA GLY A 155 -0.37 -21.07 -11.26
C GLY A 155 0.99 -21.08 -10.57
N ARG A 156 1.56 -19.93 -10.21
CA ARG A 156 2.81 -19.85 -9.45
C ARG A 156 2.61 -20.47 -8.07
N ALA A 157 3.57 -21.31 -7.65
CA ALA A 157 3.63 -21.89 -6.32
C ALA A 157 5.10 -21.88 -5.87
N THR A 158 5.43 -21.01 -4.93
CA THR A 158 6.82 -20.81 -4.48
C THR A 158 7.16 -21.59 -3.22
N CYS A 159 6.16 -21.93 -2.43
CA CYS A 159 6.32 -22.79 -1.27
C CYS A 159 5.84 -24.21 -1.60
N VAL A 160 6.74 -25.20 -1.42
CA VAL A 160 6.38 -26.62 -1.47
C VAL A 160 5.89 -26.99 -0.08
N VAL A 161 4.61 -26.77 0.18
CA VAL A 161 4.10 -26.96 1.53
C VAL A 161 3.75 -28.43 1.72
N GLY A 162 4.52 -29.12 2.57
CA GLY A 162 4.39 -30.57 2.81
C GLY A 162 3.11 -31.02 3.51
N ASP A 163 2.20 -30.10 3.84
CA ASP A 163 0.94 -30.36 4.56
C ASP A 163 -0.29 -29.68 3.91
N VAL A 164 -0.15 -29.14 2.70
CA VAL A 164 -1.25 -28.43 2.02
C VAL A 164 -1.51 -29.06 0.66
N LEU A 165 -2.79 -29.12 0.32
CA LEU A 165 -3.37 -30.05 -0.64
C LEU A 165 -2.75 -29.85 -2.04
N GLU A 166 -2.63 -30.94 -2.79
CA GLU A 166 -2.21 -30.91 -4.19
C GLU A 166 -3.05 -29.88 -4.98
N GLY A 167 -2.41 -28.86 -5.55
CA GLY A 167 -3.07 -27.84 -6.37
C GLY A 167 -3.17 -26.42 -5.77
N GLU A 168 -2.57 -26.17 -4.61
CA GLU A 168 -2.51 -24.82 -4.06
C GLU A 168 -1.41 -23.95 -4.70
N VAL A 169 -1.75 -22.68 -4.94
CA VAL A 169 -0.96 -21.70 -5.67
C VAL A 169 -0.78 -20.46 -4.82
N ASP A 170 0.28 -19.71 -5.08
CA ASP A 170 0.55 -18.43 -4.43
C ASP A 170 -0.69 -17.51 -4.55
N PRO A 171 -1.03 -16.81 -3.46
CA PRO A 171 -1.87 -15.64 -3.33
C PRO A 171 -2.22 -14.60 -4.38
N ILE A 172 -1.75 -14.69 -5.63
CA ILE A 172 -1.39 -13.57 -6.52
C ILE A 172 -2.48 -12.52 -6.83
N ARG A 173 -3.70 -12.71 -6.34
CA ARG A 173 -4.85 -11.82 -6.53
C ARG A 173 -5.18 -10.96 -5.31
N GLU A 174 -4.62 -11.19 -4.12
CA GLU A 174 -4.89 -10.26 -3.02
C GLU A 174 -4.14 -8.94 -3.22
N PHE A 175 -4.55 -7.92 -2.47
CA PHE A 175 -3.98 -6.58 -2.62
C PHE A 175 -2.63 -6.41 -1.91
N ALA A 176 -2.27 -7.31 -1.00
CA ALA A 176 -0.97 -7.32 -0.30
C ALA A 176 0.21 -7.82 -1.16
N PHE A 177 -0.01 -8.13 -2.45
CA PHE A 177 0.91 -8.97 -3.26
C PHE A 177 1.97 -8.27 -4.11
N ASN A 178 2.01 -6.95 -4.18
CA ASN A 178 2.83 -6.30 -5.21
C ASN A 178 3.50 -5.02 -4.70
N PHE A 179 4.83 -5.07 -4.50
CA PHE A 179 5.84 -4.16 -5.08
C PHE A 179 7.21 -4.81 -5.21
#